data_AF-A0A852YGF5-F1
#
_entry.id   AF-A0A852YGF5-F1
#
_cell.length_a   1.000
_cell.length_b   1.000
_cell.length_c   1.000
_cell.angle_alpha   90.00
_cell.angle_beta   90.00
_cell.angle_gamma   90.00
#
_symmetry.space_group_name_H-M   'P 1'
#
loop_
_entity.id
_entity.type
_entity.pdbx_description
1 polymer ?
#
loop_
_entity_poly.entity_id
_entity_poly.type
_entity_poly.pdbx_seq_one_letter_code
_entity_poly.pdbx_strand_id
1 'polypeptide(L)'
;MARRTDHREPARPPTPTALALRPFGYLGAALAWAALAALGVMLYTLLPSMIEPPLSSAPGLRVLGVDVGETIAFVIGMGLGAIMIGFLLLVIPLAAGGLAILSLTYVVRSLRPAYRGERLSMTRWDADAIGPVRLGGTLLTHERGPLRRFSGIGGGVALSLLPVRQTRWSAFWSVLVVSCFTPGFRTVLSSGVWGVAYLVTVGWMAWPVPAGSEPIWVGVSVVLGVAALVLVGLSWRHSVLGGRDADAGTTGDAGVVKR
;
A
#
# COMPACT_ATOMS: atom_id res chain seq x y z
N MET A 1 -4.58 -6.17 -39.35
CA MET A 1 -3.89 -5.90 -38.06
C MET A 1 -2.99 -4.68 -38.27
N ALA A 2 -3.45 -3.48 -37.89
CA ALA A 2 -2.70 -2.24 -38.13
C ALA A 2 -1.60 -2.07 -37.06
N ARG A 3 -0.34 -1.97 -37.52
CA ARG A 3 0.83 -1.72 -36.66
C ARG A 3 0.74 -0.28 -36.17
N ARG A 4 0.31 -0.06 -34.92
CA ARG A 4 0.33 1.27 -34.28
C ARG A 4 1.81 1.70 -34.19
N THR A 5 2.23 2.56 -35.10
CA THR A 5 3.55 3.21 -35.02
C THR A 5 3.47 4.22 -33.89
N ASP A 6 3.97 3.84 -32.71
CA ASP A 6 4.16 4.77 -31.61
C ASP A 6 5.13 5.87 -32.07
N HIS A 7 4.58 6.98 -32.56
CA HIS A 7 5.31 8.23 -32.71
C HIS A 7 5.65 8.74 -31.31
N ARG A 8 6.67 8.15 -30.69
CA ARG A 8 7.31 8.74 -29.52
C ARG A 8 8.03 9.98 -30.00
N GLU A 9 7.37 11.11 -29.80
CA GLU A 9 8.00 12.42 -29.96
C GLU A 9 9.33 12.39 -29.20
N PRO A 10 10.47 12.71 -29.85
CA PRO A 10 11.76 12.68 -29.19
C PRO A 10 11.71 13.58 -27.96
N ALA A 11 12.03 13.01 -26.80
CA ALA A 11 11.95 13.73 -25.54
C ALA A 11 12.84 14.97 -25.60
N ARG A 12 12.25 16.17 -25.54
CA ARG A 12 13.02 17.41 -25.52
C ARG A 12 13.97 17.39 -24.32
N PRO A 13 15.24 17.81 -24.49
CA PRO A 13 16.17 17.90 -23.37
C PRO A 13 15.63 18.86 -22.30
N PRO A 14 15.80 18.55 -21.00
CA PRO A 14 15.31 19.40 -19.93
C PRO A 14 16.02 20.75 -19.94
N THR A 15 15.26 21.84 -19.72
CA THR A 15 15.83 23.19 -19.60
C THR A 15 16.69 23.32 -18.33
N PRO A 16 17.69 24.22 -18.30
CA PRO A 16 18.53 24.43 -17.12
C PRO A 16 17.73 24.80 -15.86
N THR A 17 16.66 25.58 -16.02
CA THR A 17 15.73 25.93 -14.94
C THR A 17 14.98 24.73 -14.40
N ALA A 18 14.49 23.84 -15.27
CA ALA A 18 13.85 22.59 -14.85
C ALA A 18 14.82 21.69 -14.08
N LEU A 19 16.10 21.67 -14.46
CA LEU A 19 17.13 20.93 -13.73
C LEU A 19 17.40 21.51 -12.35
N ALA A 20 17.48 22.85 -12.23
CA ALA A 20 17.71 23.53 -10.95
C ALA A 20 16.52 23.38 -9.97
N LEU A 21 15.28 23.42 -10.48
CA LEU A 21 14.06 23.31 -9.66
C LEU A 21 13.71 21.86 -9.29
N ARG A 22 14.31 20.88 -9.97
CA ARG A 22 14.05 19.46 -9.78
C ARG A 22 14.16 18.96 -8.32
N PRO A 23 15.25 19.21 -7.57
CA PRO A 23 15.34 18.78 -6.17
C PRO A 23 14.20 19.36 -5.31
N PHE A 24 13.80 20.60 -5.54
CA PHE A 24 12.72 21.24 -4.80
C PHE A 24 11.36 20.61 -5.10
N GLY A 25 11.09 20.27 -6.37
CA GLY A 25 9.87 19.55 -6.75
C GLY A 25 9.75 18.18 -6.06
N TYR A 26 10.86 17.42 -6.03
CA TYR A 26 10.87 16.12 -5.32
C TYR A 26 10.84 16.27 -3.80
N LEU A 27 11.45 17.31 -3.24
CA LEU A 27 11.40 17.59 -1.81
C LEU A 27 9.99 17.96 -1.37
N GLY A 28 9.31 18.84 -2.12
CA GLY A 28 7.91 19.19 -1.87
C GLY A 28 7.00 17.96 -1.93
N ALA A 29 7.18 17.09 -2.93
CA ALA A 29 6.46 15.81 -3.00
C ALA A 29 6.78 14.90 -1.80
N ALA A 30 8.05 14.78 -1.41
CA ALA A 30 8.45 13.97 -0.26
C ALA A 30 7.80 14.46 1.04
N LEU A 31 7.76 15.78 1.26
CA LEU A 31 7.12 16.39 2.42
C LEU A 31 5.60 16.17 2.42
N ALA A 32 4.93 16.36 1.28
CA ALA A 32 3.50 16.13 1.16
C ALA A 32 3.13 14.67 1.49
N TRP A 33 3.87 13.71 0.92
CA TRP A 33 3.65 12.29 1.20
C TRP A 33 4.02 11.91 2.64
N ALA A 34 5.10 12.48 3.20
CA ALA A 34 5.47 12.27 4.59
C ALA A 34 4.40 12.82 5.56
N ALA A 35 3.80 13.98 5.25
CA ALA A 35 2.71 14.55 6.04
C ALA A 35 1.46 13.66 6.01
N LEU A 36 1.10 13.10 4.84
CA LEU A 36 0.01 12.13 4.74
C LEU A 36 0.30 10.84 5.51
N ALA A 37 1.54 10.34 5.47
CA ALA A 37 1.95 9.19 6.26
C ALA A 37 1.87 9.48 7.77
N ALA A 38 2.39 10.63 8.20
CA ALA A 38 2.33 11.09 9.58
C ALA A 38 0.88 11.27 10.04
N LEU A 39 -0.01 11.82 9.20
CA LEU A 39 -1.44 11.93 9.48
C LEU A 39 -2.07 10.55 9.68
N GLY A 40 -1.76 9.57 8.84
CA GLY A 40 -2.24 8.20 9.00
C GLY A 40 -1.79 7.57 10.32
N VAL A 41 -0.52 7.75 10.69
CA VAL A 41 0.02 7.30 11.98
C VAL A 41 -0.63 8.05 13.15
N MET A 42 -0.78 9.36 13.03
CA MET A 42 -1.39 10.21 14.05
C MET A 42 -2.84 9.83 14.30
N LEU A 43 -3.62 9.55 13.24
CA LEU A 43 -4.98 9.03 13.37
C LEU A 43 -4.99 7.71 14.12
N TYR A 44 -4.06 6.78 13.82
CA TYR A 44 -3.95 5.54 14.57
C TYR A 44 -3.63 5.77 16.06
N THR A 45 -2.75 6.70 16.40
CA THR A 45 -2.30 6.90 17.79
C THR A 45 -3.22 7.78 18.62
N LEU A 46 -3.82 8.81 18.01
CA LEU A 46 -4.56 9.85 18.74
C LEU A 46 -6.07 9.67 18.69
N LEU A 47 -6.61 9.05 17.63
CA LEU A 47 -8.06 8.89 17.50
C LEU A 47 -8.70 8.17 18.70
N PRO A 48 -8.10 7.13 19.32
CA PRO A 48 -8.65 6.53 20.54
C PRO A 48 -8.88 7.52 21.68
N SER A 49 -7.99 8.50 21.84
CA SER A 49 -8.05 9.51 22.91
C SER A 49 -9.02 10.66 22.64
N MET A 50 -9.51 10.79 21.40
CA MET A 50 -10.42 11.86 20.97
C MET A 50 -11.90 11.46 21.00
N ILE A 51 -12.23 10.23 21.43
CA ILE A 51 -13.61 9.73 21.45
C ILE A 51 -14.32 10.25 22.70
N GLU A 52 -15.15 11.28 22.52
CA GLU A 52 -16.08 11.80 23.51
C GLU A 52 -17.52 11.82 22.95
N PRO A 53 -18.55 11.43 23.74
CA PRO A 53 -18.50 10.90 25.11
C PRO A 53 -17.96 9.45 25.16
N PRO A 54 -17.59 8.91 26.35
CA PRO A 54 -17.05 7.56 26.46
C PRO A 54 -17.97 6.51 25.85
N LEU A 55 -17.40 5.46 25.25
CA LEU A 55 -18.12 4.41 24.53
C LEU A 55 -19.18 3.72 25.41
N SER A 56 -18.95 3.64 26.72
CA SER A 56 -19.92 3.10 27.70
C SER A 56 -21.25 3.86 27.75
N SER A 57 -21.28 5.11 27.28
CA SER A 57 -22.48 5.93 27.24
C SER A 57 -23.31 5.72 25.97
N ALA A 58 -22.79 5.03 24.96
CA ALA A 58 -23.48 4.86 23.69
C ALA A 58 -24.75 4.01 23.86
N PRO A 59 -25.92 4.47 23.40
CA PRO A 59 -27.19 3.78 23.61
C PRO A 59 -27.22 2.38 23.00
N GLY A 60 -26.57 2.17 21.85
CA GLY A 60 -26.49 0.86 21.20
C GLY A 60 -25.76 -0.19 22.03
N LEU A 61 -24.76 0.20 22.83
CA LEU A 61 -24.01 -0.71 23.68
C LEU A 61 -24.82 -1.24 24.88
N ARG A 62 -25.92 -0.58 25.24
CA ARG A 62 -26.79 -1.01 26.35
C ARG A 62 -27.79 -2.09 25.97
N VAL A 63 -28.13 -2.19 24.68
CA VAL A 63 -29.11 -3.16 24.16
C VAL A 63 -28.43 -4.46 23.71
N LEU A 64 -27.11 -4.41 23.50
CA LEU A 64 -26.24 -5.56 23.31
C LEU A 64 -26.40 -6.57 24.46
N GLY A 65 -26.90 -7.76 24.16
CA GLY A 65 -27.19 -8.83 25.11
C GLY A 65 -28.66 -9.01 25.48
N VAL A 66 -29.54 -8.06 25.13
CA VAL A 66 -31.00 -8.21 25.28
C VAL A 66 -31.60 -8.79 24.00
N ASP A 67 -31.17 -8.30 22.84
CA ASP A 67 -31.57 -8.81 21.53
C ASP A 67 -30.42 -9.57 20.86
N VAL A 68 -30.66 -10.85 20.54
CA VAL A 68 -29.72 -11.72 19.84
C VAL A 68 -29.41 -11.17 18.44
N GLY A 69 -30.42 -10.61 17.75
CA GLY A 69 -30.29 -10.03 16.43
C GLY A 69 -29.35 -8.82 16.42
N GLU A 70 -29.52 -7.90 17.37
CA GLU A 70 -28.63 -6.74 17.53
C GLU A 70 -27.20 -7.15 17.89
N THR A 71 -27.06 -8.17 18.74
CA THR A 71 -25.75 -8.71 19.12
C THR A 71 -25.01 -9.29 17.90
N ILE A 72 -25.70 -10.07 17.07
CA ILE A 72 -25.14 -10.62 15.82
C ILE A 72 -24.77 -9.47 14.85
N ALA A 73 -25.67 -8.50 14.67
CA ALA A 73 -25.43 -7.36 13.79
C ALA A 73 -24.21 -6.54 14.23
N PHE A 74 -24.05 -6.32 15.53
CA PHE A 74 -22.89 -5.64 16.10
C PHE A 74 -21.58 -6.40 15.87
N VAL A 75 -21.57 -7.72 16.10
CA VAL A 75 -20.37 -8.55 15.86
C VAL A 75 -19.97 -8.52 14.39
N ILE A 76 -20.93 -8.63 13.47
CA ILE A 76 -20.67 -8.54 12.03
C ILE A 76 -20.16 -7.14 11.66
N GLY A 77 -20.83 -6.09 12.15
CA GLY A 77 -20.45 -4.70 11.90
C GLY A 77 -19.06 -4.38 12.42
N MET A 78 -18.72 -4.87 13.62
CA MET A 78 -17.39 -4.71 14.20
C MET A 78 -16.33 -5.49 13.41
N GLY A 79 -16.63 -6.71 12.96
CA GLY A 79 -15.73 -7.49 12.12
C GLY A 79 -15.44 -6.83 10.77
N LEU A 80 -16.48 -6.35 10.08
CA LEU A 80 -16.32 -5.59 8.82
C LEU A 80 -15.59 -4.26 9.05
N GLY A 81 -15.94 -3.56 10.13
CA GLY A 81 -15.28 -2.34 10.57
C GLY A 81 -13.80 -2.56 10.84
N ALA A 82 -13.43 -3.64 11.54
CA ALA A 82 -12.05 -4.03 11.79
C ALA A 82 -11.28 -4.23 10.47
N ILE A 83 -11.85 -4.97 9.52
CA ILE A 83 -11.21 -5.20 8.21
C ILE A 83 -10.97 -3.86 7.50
N MET A 84 -11.99 -3.00 7.43
CA MET A 84 -11.91 -1.72 6.72
C MET A 84 -10.93 -0.75 7.41
N ILE A 85 -11.08 -0.54 8.71
CA ILE A 85 -10.22 0.35 9.51
C ILE A 85 -8.79 -0.16 9.49
N GLY A 86 -8.60 -1.45 9.73
CA GLY A 86 -7.29 -2.08 9.73
C GLY A 86 -6.58 -1.92 8.38
N PHE A 87 -7.32 -2.12 7.29
CA PHE A 87 -6.82 -1.87 5.93
C PHE A 87 -6.42 -0.42 5.72
N LEU A 88 -7.29 0.55 6.03
CA LEU A 88 -7.01 1.97 5.82
C LEU A 88 -5.82 2.46 6.67
N LEU A 89 -5.80 2.13 7.96
CA LEU A 89 -4.75 2.54 8.89
C LEU A 89 -3.39 1.92 8.58
N LEU A 90 -3.37 0.78 7.89
CA LEU A 90 -2.13 0.15 7.46
C LEU A 90 -1.67 0.67 6.09
N VAL A 91 -2.56 0.67 5.10
CA VAL A 91 -2.22 0.91 3.70
C VAL A 91 -1.92 2.37 3.41
N ILE A 92 -2.68 3.31 3.99
CA ILE A 92 -2.47 4.75 3.75
C ILE A 92 -1.07 5.18 4.18
N PRO A 93 -0.63 4.99 5.45
CA PRO A 93 0.69 5.44 5.86
C PRO A 93 1.82 4.68 5.17
N LEU A 94 1.59 3.41 4.81
CA LEU A 94 2.59 2.61 4.10
C LEU A 94 2.77 3.06 2.65
N ALA A 95 1.67 3.33 1.94
CA ALA A 95 1.71 3.86 0.57
C ALA A 95 2.32 5.26 0.55
N ALA A 96 1.84 6.15 1.43
CA ALA A 96 2.33 7.51 1.54
C ALA A 96 3.80 7.54 1.97
N GLY A 97 4.18 6.76 2.98
CA GLY A 97 5.57 6.64 3.42
C GLY A 97 6.50 6.10 2.33
N GLY A 98 6.06 5.08 1.58
CA GLY A 98 6.82 4.55 0.45
C GLY A 98 7.01 5.58 -0.68
N LEU A 99 5.98 6.37 -0.99
CA LEU A 99 6.06 7.48 -1.95
C LEU A 99 6.97 8.61 -1.46
N ALA A 100 6.96 8.91 -0.15
CA ALA A 100 7.87 9.88 0.45
C ALA A 100 9.33 9.44 0.31
N ILE A 101 9.63 8.16 0.59
CA ILE A 101 10.97 7.59 0.47
C ILE A 101 11.46 7.54 -0.98
N LEU A 102 10.59 7.19 -1.93
CA LEU A 102 10.90 7.27 -3.36
C LEU A 102 11.18 8.71 -3.79
N SER A 103 10.36 9.67 -3.34
CA SER A 103 10.56 11.10 -3.61
C SER A 103 11.90 11.60 -3.07
N LEU A 104 12.24 11.26 -1.83
CA LEU A 104 13.53 11.59 -1.22
C LEU A 104 14.71 10.95 -1.99
N THR A 105 14.54 9.72 -2.47
CA THR A 105 15.52 9.06 -3.33
C THR A 105 15.75 9.86 -4.62
N TYR A 106 14.71 10.48 -5.19
CA TYR A 106 14.85 11.35 -6.36
C TYR A 106 15.48 12.71 -6.03
N VAL A 107 15.28 13.26 -4.83
CA VAL A 107 16.04 14.44 -4.36
C VAL A 107 17.53 14.11 -4.36
N VAL A 108 17.92 12.99 -3.74
CA VAL A 108 19.34 12.61 -3.68
C VAL A 108 19.92 12.34 -5.07
N ARG A 109 19.16 11.70 -5.97
CA ARG A 109 19.61 11.45 -7.34
C ARG A 109 19.68 12.72 -8.19
N SER A 110 18.81 13.71 -7.98
CA SER A 110 18.82 14.95 -8.76
C SER A 110 20.02 15.85 -8.45
N LEU A 111 20.56 15.76 -7.23
CA LEU A 111 21.78 16.48 -6.83
C LEU A 111 23.06 15.88 -7.45
N ARG A 112 23.01 14.64 -7.93
CA ARG A 112 24.17 13.95 -8.50
C ARG A 112 24.38 14.35 -9.97
N PRO A 113 25.56 14.85 -10.37
CA PRO A 113 25.84 15.28 -11.74
C PRO A 113 25.57 14.21 -12.81
N ALA A 114 25.80 12.93 -12.46
CA ALA A 114 25.58 11.78 -13.34
C ALA A 114 24.12 11.62 -13.83
N TYR A 115 23.14 12.20 -13.14
CA TYR A 115 21.72 12.10 -13.50
C TYR A 115 21.13 13.39 -14.09
N ARG A 116 21.95 14.41 -14.37
CA ARG A 116 21.45 15.71 -14.90
C ARG A 116 20.73 15.57 -16.24
N GLY A 117 21.20 14.71 -17.13
CA GLY A 117 20.56 14.48 -18.44
C GLY A 117 19.40 13.50 -18.43
N GLU A 118 19.11 12.86 -17.29
CA GLU A 118 18.18 11.74 -17.24
C GLU A 118 16.86 12.10 -16.56
N ARG A 119 15.75 11.59 -17.10
CA ARG A 119 14.44 11.62 -16.42
C ARG A 119 14.48 10.61 -15.24
N LEU A 120 14.29 11.08 -14.02
CA LEU A 120 14.43 10.28 -12.79
C LEU A 120 13.13 9.58 -12.42
N SER A 121 12.00 10.27 -12.64
CA SER A 121 10.66 9.75 -12.43
C SER A 121 9.83 9.86 -13.70
N MET A 122 8.96 8.88 -13.89
CA MET A 122 7.90 8.93 -14.88
C MET A 122 6.55 8.84 -14.19
N THR A 123 5.58 9.53 -14.76
CA THR A 123 4.16 9.30 -14.46
C THR A 123 3.64 8.46 -15.60
N ARG A 124 3.08 7.29 -15.30
CA ARG A 124 2.32 6.54 -16.27
C ARG A 124 0.84 6.75 -16.02
N TRP A 125 0.21 7.36 -17.01
CA TRP A 125 -1.22 7.25 -17.23
C TRP A 125 -1.40 5.97 -17.99
N ASP A 126 -1.94 4.97 -17.34
CA ASP A 126 -2.18 3.73 -18.02
C ASP A 126 -3.68 3.47 -17.84
N ALA A 127 -4.41 3.49 -18.96
CA ALA A 127 -5.79 2.99 -18.99
C ALA A 127 -5.80 1.49 -18.62
N ASP A 128 -4.63 0.86 -18.81
CA ASP A 128 -4.20 -0.45 -18.34
C ASP A 128 -3.24 -0.35 -17.11
N ALA A 129 -3.31 0.70 -16.27
CA ALA A 129 -2.50 0.79 -15.04
C ALA A 129 -2.82 -0.32 -14.04
N ILE A 130 -3.96 -0.95 -14.25
CA ILE A 130 -4.31 -2.19 -13.61
C ILE A 130 -4.70 -3.18 -14.72
N GLY A 131 -3.70 -3.39 -15.58
CA GLY A 131 -3.55 -3.96 -16.92
C GLY A 131 -2.03 -4.26 -17.10
N PRO A 132 -1.52 -5.19 -17.93
CA PRO A 132 -0.14 -5.67 -17.78
C PRO A 132 0.88 -4.54 -17.96
N VAL A 133 1.52 -4.19 -16.85
CA VAL A 133 2.46 -3.08 -16.69
C VAL A 133 3.47 -3.08 -17.83
N ARG A 134 3.30 -2.19 -18.81
CA ARG A 134 4.27 -1.97 -19.87
C ARG A 134 5.37 -1.03 -19.37
N LEU A 135 6.33 -1.60 -18.65
CA LEU A 135 7.57 -0.93 -18.25
C LEU A 135 8.54 -0.79 -19.42
N GLY A 136 8.34 0.23 -20.28
CA GLY A 136 9.41 0.74 -21.17
C GLY A 136 9.07 0.94 -22.64
N GLY A 137 7.90 0.54 -23.13
CA GLY A 137 7.58 0.61 -24.58
C GLY A 137 8.41 -0.28 -25.49
N THR A 138 9.28 -1.09 -24.92
CA THR A 138 9.58 -2.39 -25.49
C THR A 138 8.51 -3.35 -24.99
N LEU A 139 7.99 -4.14 -25.93
CA LEU A 139 7.10 -5.26 -25.65
C LEU A 139 7.70 -6.13 -24.55
N LEU A 140 7.15 -6.01 -23.35
CA LEU A 140 7.25 -7.03 -22.32
C LEU A 140 6.24 -8.15 -22.62
N THR A 141 6.26 -8.64 -23.84
CA THR A 141 5.72 -9.98 -24.15
C THR A 141 6.63 -11.07 -23.59
N HIS A 142 7.74 -10.72 -22.94
CA HIS A 142 8.72 -11.69 -22.40
C HIS A 142 9.30 -11.35 -21.01
N GLU A 143 8.76 -10.40 -20.24
CA GLU A 143 9.40 -10.03 -18.97
C GLU A 143 8.95 -10.88 -17.78
N ARG A 144 9.89 -11.74 -17.37
CA ARG A 144 9.94 -12.45 -16.09
C ARG A 144 10.14 -11.44 -14.94
N GLY A 145 9.07 -10.84 -14.42
CA GLY A 145 9.16 -9.86 -13.33
C GLY A 145 7.96 -9.89 -12.37
N PRO A 146 8.17 -9.59 -11.07
CA PRO A 146 7.13 -9.69 -10.02
C PRO A 146 5.95 -8.72 -10.21
N LEU A 147 6.06 -7.74 -11.11
CA LEU A 147 5.02 -6.73 -11.38
C LEU A 147 3.97 -7.17 -12.42
N ARG A 148 4.14 -8.33 -13.07
CA ARG A 148 3.21 -8.83 -14.10
C ARG A 148 1.81 -9.16 -13.56
N ARG A 149 1.67 -9.44 -12.26
CA ARG A 149 0.41 -9.86 -11.63
C ARG A 149 -0.65 -8.77 -11.49
N PHE A 150 -0.29 -7.51 -11.64
CA PHE A 150 -1.21 -6.39 -11.43
C PHE A 150 -1.92 -5.97 -12.71
N SER A 151 -2.07 -6.92 -13.63
CA SER A 151 -2.38 -6.68 -15.03
C SER A 151 -3.85 -6.71 -15.42
N GLY A 152 -4.80 -6.61 -14.50
CA GLY A 152 -6.22 -6.79 -14.87
C GLY A 152 -7.26 -6.35 -13.86
N ILE A 153 -6.95 -5.37 -12.99
CA ILE A 153 -7.80 -4.97 -11.86
C ILE A 153 -8.09 -3.44 -11.89
N GLY A 154 -8.57 -2.87 -13.02
CA GLY A 154 -9.21 -1.53 -13.04
C GLY A 154 -8.49 -0.35 -13.74
N GLY A 155 -9.22 0.47 -14.49
CA GLY A 155 -8.67 1.63 -15.20
C GLY A 155 -8.57 2.89 -14.32
N GLY A 156 -7.51 3.69 -14.49
CA GLY A 156 -7.56 5.14 -14.20
C GLY A 156 -6.60 5.72 -13.16
N VAL A 157 -5.79 4.93 -12.44
CA VAL A 157 -4.87 5.49 -11.43
C VAL A 157 -3.55 5.93 -12.08
N ALA A 158 -3.28 7.23 -12.04
CA ALA A 158 -1.99 7.77 -12.45
C ALA A 158 -0.91 7.45 -11.40
N LEU A 159 -0.11 6.41 -11.65
CA LEU A 159 1.07 6.13 -10.83
C LEU A 159 2.17 7.12 -11.22
N SER A 160 2.28 8.17 -10.41
CA SER A 160 3.41 9.09 -10.46
C SER A 160 4.61 8.50 -9.71
N LEU A 161 5.80 9.07 -9.93
CA LEU A 161 7.03 8.73 -9.20
C LEU A 161 7.61 7.33 -9.46
N LEU A 162 7.29 6.71 -10.60
CA LEU A 162 7.91 5.44 -10.99
C LEU A 162 9.39 5.67 -11.40
N PRO A 163 10.34 4.89 -10.88
CA PRO A 163 11.76 5.08 -11.16
C PRO A 163 12.08 4.69 -12.59
N VAL A 164 12.81 5.55 -13.31
CA VAL A 164 13.32 5.22 -14.65
C VAL A 164 14.47 4.20 -14.55
N ARG A 165 15.40 4.39 -13.61
CA ARG A 165 16.38 3.36 -13.23
C ARG A 165 15.96 2.64 -11.97
N GLN A 166 15.62 1.37 -12.14
CA GLN A 166 15.31 0.48 -11.02
C GLN A 166 16.59 -0.05 -10.37
N THR A 167 16.82 0.37 -9.14
CA THR A 167 17.75 -0.28 -8.20
C THR A 167 16.97 -1.23 -7.31
N ARG A 168 17.63 -2.18 -6.62
CA ARG A 168 16.96 -3.07 -5.64
C ARG A 168 16.15 -2.28 -4.60
N TRP A 169 16.71 -1.15 -4.13
CA TRP A 169 16.04 -0.22 -3.22
C TRP A 169 14.76 0.38 -3.81
N SER A 170 14.84 1.05 -4.95
CA SER A 170 13.66 1.65 -5.59
C SER A 170 12.64 0.61 -6.04
N ALA A 171 13.09 -0.58 -6.45
CA ALA A 171 12.21 -1.69 -6.81
C ALA A 171 11.42 -2.19 -5.61
N PHE A 172 12.07 -2.35 -4.44
CA PHE A 172 11.40 -2.70 -3.20
C PHE A 172 10.28 -1.71 -2.86
N TRP A 173 10.58 -0.41 -2.82
CA TRP A 173 9.58 0.62 -2.50
C TRP A 173 8.50 0.77 -3.57
N SER A 174 8.83 0.60 -4.86
CA SER A 174 7.82 0.60 -5.93
C SER A 174 6.88 -0.60 -5.81
N VAL A 175 7.39 -1.80 -5.55
CA VAL A 175 6.55 -2.99 -5.28
C VAL A 175 5.69 -2.75 -4.04
N LEU A 176 6.28 -2.13 -3.01
CA LEU A 176 5.58 -1.81 -1.77
C LEU A 176 4.35 -0.94 -2.04
N VAL A 177 4.57 0.21 -2.70
CA VAL A 177 3.53 1.19 -3.03
C VAL A 177 2.49 0.60 -3.96
N VAL A 178 2.89 -0.11 -5.01
CA VAL A 178 1.95 -0.74 -5.96
C VAL A 178 1.07 -1.77 -5.26
N SER A 179 1.63 -2.59 -4.36
CA SER A 179 0.84 -3.58 -3.60
C SER A 179 -0.17 -2.92 -2.66
N CYS A 180 0.09 -1.69 -2.21
CA CYS A 180 -0.85 -0.92 -1.40
C CYS A 180 -2.05 -0.43 -2.23
N PHE A 181 -1.84 -0.07 -3.50
CA PHE A 181 -2.92 0.34 -4.41
C PHE A 181 -3.70 -0.84 -5.00
N THR A 182 -3.11 -2.04 -4.99
CA THR A 182 -3.72 -3.26 -5.55
C THR A 182 -3.69 -4.38 -4.52
N PRO A 183 -4.40 -4.19 -3.39
CA PRO A 183 -4.35 -5.15 -2.31
C PRO A 183 -4.98 -6.48 -2.73
N GLY A 184 -4.27 -7.58 -2.52
CA GLY A 184 -4.85 -8.90 -2.65
C GLY A 184 -5.87 -9.17 -1.54
N PHE A 185 -6.85 -10.05 -1.78
CA PHE A 185 -7.83 -10.46 -0.78
C PHE A 185 -7.17 -10.92 0.55
N ARG A 186 -6.06 -11.66 0.45
CA ARG A 186 -5.28 -12.09 1.63
C ARG A 186 -4.71 -10.91 2.41
N THR A 187 -4.22 -9.87 1.74
CA THR A 187 -3.71 -8.65 2.38
C THR A 187 -4.84 -7.92 3.09
N VAL A 188 -6.00 -7.76 2.44
CA VAL A 188 -7.21 -7.15 3.04
C VAL A 188 -7.61 -7.91 4.30
N LEU A 189 -7.73 -9.24 4.21
CA LEU A 189 -8.12 -10.07 5.35
C LEU A 189 -7.07 -10.04 6.48
N SER A 190 -5.78 -10.09 6.16
CA SER A 190 -4.71 -9.97 7.17
C SER A 190 -4.68 -8.59 7.84
N SER A 191 -5.11 -7.54 7.12
CA SER A 191 -5.26 -6.19 7.68
C SER A 191 -6.40 -6.15 8.70
N GLY A 192 -7.36 -7.07 8.65
CA GLY A 192 -8.38 -7.22 9.68
C GLY A 192 -7.80 -7.50 11.06
N VAL A 193 -6.67 -8.22 11.16
CA VAL A 193 -6.00 -8.43 12.46
C VAL A 193 -5.44 -7.12 13.01
N TRP A 194 -4.91 -6.24 12.13
CA TRP A 194 -4.50 -4.89 12.51
C TRP A 194 -5.68 -4.05 13.00
N GLY A 195 -6.83 -4.18 12.34
CA GLY A 195 -8.07 -3.54 12.76
C GLY A 195 -8.59 -4.06 14.10
N VAL A 196 -8.51 -5.36 14.35
CA VAL A 196 -8.86 -5.93 15.66
C VAL A 196 -7.93 -5.38 16.74
N ALA A 197 -6.61 -5.36 16.50
CA ALA A 197 -5.66 -4.76 17.42
C ALA A 197 -6.00 -3.29 17.73
N TYR A 198 -6.38 -2.53 16.70
CA TYR A 198 -6.81 -1.15 16.83
C TYR A 198 -8.12 -1.01 17.64
N LEU A 199 -9.15 -1.81 17.32
CA LEU A 199 -10.44 -1.78 18.04
C LEU A 199 -10.30 -2.22 19.49
N VAL A 200 -9.44 -3.20 19.78
CA VAL A 200 -9.11 -3.56 21.17
C VAL A 200 -8.48 -2.37 21.87
N THR A 201 -7.54 -1.70 21.22
CA THR A 201 -6.86 -0.51 21.78
C THR A 201 -7.84 0.62 22.08
N VAL A 202 -8.72 0.95 21.12
CA VAL A 202 -9.80 1.92 21.32
C VAL A 202 -10.75 1.46 22.44
N GLY A 203 -11.13 0.18 22.42
CA GLY A 203 -12.07 -0.40 23.36
C GLY A 203 -11.61 -0.24 24.80
N TRP A 204 -10.38 -0.64 25.12
CA TRP A 204 -9.89 -0.52 26.49
C TRP A 204 -9.58 0.94 26.88
N MET A 205 -9.20 1.82 25.94
CA MET A 205 -8.98 3.24 26.26
C MET A 205 -10.29 3.99 26.54
N ALA A 206 -11.36 3.65 25.82
CA ALA A 206 -12.66 4.32 25.93
C ALA A 206 -13.62 3.62 26.91
N TRP A 207 -13.23 2.46 27.43
CA TRP A 207 -13.96 1.72 28.45
C TRP A 207 -13.29 1.91 29.82
N PRO A 208 -14.05 2.06 30.92
CA PRO A 208 -13.46 2.13 32.25
C PRO A 208 -12.80 0.78 32.60
N VAL A 209 -11.48 0.73 32.50
CA VAL A 209 -10.67 -0.41 32.93
C VAL A 209 -10.28 -0.21 34.40
N PRO A 210 -10.29 -1.25 35.26
CA PRO A 210 -9.82 -1.14 36.63
C PRO A 210 -8.38 -0.62 36.72
N ALA A 211 -8.15 0.31 37.65
CA ALA A 211 -6.83 0.88 37.91
C ALA A 211 -5.79 -0.22 38.19
N GLY A 212 -4.64 -0.13 37.50
CA GLY A 212 -3.54 -1.10 37.61
C GLY A 212 -3.55 -2.21 36.55
N SER A 213 -4.61 -2.34 35.75
CA SER A 213 -4.66 -3.33 34.65
C SER A 213 -4.36 -2.75 33.26
N GLU A 214 -4.10 -1.44 33.16
CA GLU A 214 -3.68 -0.76 31.93
C GLU A 214 -2.43 -1.38 31.29
N PRO A 215 -1.37 -1.77 32.04
CA PRO A 215 -0.18 -2.39 31.45
C PRO A 215 -0.49 -3.71 30.72
N ILE A 216 -1.49 -4.47 31.20
CA ILE A 216 -1.93 -5.72 30.57
C ILE A 216 -2.54 -5.43 29.21
N TRP A 217 -3.46 -4.46 29.14
CA TRP A 217 -4.12 -4.09 27.89
C TRP A 217 -3.17 -3.43 26.88
N VAL A 218 -2.21 -2.63 27.34
CA VAL A 218 -1.10 -2.14 26.52
C VAL A 218 -0.31 -3.33 25.95
N GLY A 219 0.04 -4.31 26.78
CA GLY A 219 0.71 -5.54 26.35
C GLY A 219 -0.08 -6.30 25.30
N VAL A 220 -1.39 -6.51 25.50
CA VAL A 220 -2.29 -7.17 24.54
C VAL A 220 -2.33 -6.41 23.22
N SER A 221 -2.53 -5.09 23.24
CA SER A 221 -2.53 -4.23 22.05
C SER A 221 -1.21 -4.35 21.27
N VAL A 222 -0.06 -4.30 21.96
CA VAL A 222 1.27 -4.43 21.34
C VAL A 222 1.44 -5.80 20.70
N VAL A 223 1.10 -6.89 21.41
CA VAL A 223 1.21 -8.26 20.89
C VAL A 223 0.32 -8.45 19.65
N LEU A 224 -0.92 -7.97 19.69
CA LEU A 224 -1.84 -8.03 18.53
C LEU A 224 -1.32 -7.19 17.36
N GLY A 225 -0.80 -6.00 17.62
CA GLY A 225 -0.19 -5.15 16.60
C GLY A 225 1.02 -5.80 15.93
N VAL A 226 1.93 -6.39 16.71
CA VAL A 226 3.09 -7.12 16.19
C VAL A 226 2.65 -8.35 15.38
N ALA A 227 1.70 -9.14 15.90
CA ALA A 227 1.18 -10.31 15.19
C ALA A 227 0.54 -9.91 13.84
N ALA A 228 -0.22 -8.83 13.81
CA ALA A 228 -0.79 -8.28 12.58
C ALA A 228 0.28 -7.86 11.57
N LEU A 229 1.34 -7.16 12.00
CA LEU A 229 2.46 -6.79 11.13
C LEU A 229 3.18 -8.02 10.55
N VAL A 230 3.38 -9.06 11.36
CA VAL A 230 3.98 -10.32 10.90
C VAL A 230 3.10 -10.98 9.85
N LEU A 231 1.78 -11.10 10.09
CA LEU A 231 0.85 -11.72 9.15
C LEU A 231 0.76 -10.96 7.82
N VAL A 232 0.71 -9.63 7.87
CA VAL A 232 0.78 -8.78 6.67
C VAL A 232 2.10 -8.99 5.94
N GLY A 233 3.23 -8.98 6.67
CA GLY A 233 4.55 -9.20 6.08
C GLY A 233 4.68 -10.56 5.40
N LEU A 234 4.15 -11.62 6.01
CA LEU A 234 4.11 -12.96 5.42
C LEU A 234 3.19 -13.02 4.20
N SER A 235 1.99 -12.47 4.30
CA SER A 235 1.03 -12.37 3.18
C SER A 235 1.65 -11.65 1.98
N TRP A 236 2.40 -10.57 2.26
CA TRP A 236 3.13 -9.83 1.24
C TRP A 236 4.25 -10.63 0.63
N ARG A 237 5.07 -11.28 1.46
CA ARG A 237 6.17 -12.13 1.00
C ARG A 237 5.64 -13.24 0.08
N HIS A 238 4.52 -13.87 0.41
CA HIS A 238 3.88 -14.85 -0.47
C HIS A 238 3.37 -14.23 -1.77
N SER A 239 2.84 -13.01 -1.73
CA SER A 239 2.36 -12.31 -2.93
C SER A 239 3.51 -11.95 -3.87
N VAL A 240 4.65 -11.53 -3.33
CA VAL A 240 5.86 -11.14 -4.08
C VAL A 240 6.65 -12.36 -4.57
N LEU A 241 6.83 -13.39 -3.74
CA LEU A 241 7.65 -14.56 -4.06
C LEU A 241 6.88 -15.66 -4.80
N GLY A 242 5.64 -15.94 -4.38
CA GLY A 242 4.77 -16.95 -5.00
C GLY A 242 4.44 -16.62 -6.46
N GLY A 243 4.74 -15.39 -6.89
CA GLY A 243 5.00 -14.95 -8.27
C GLY A 243 5.57 -16.01 -9.18
N ARG A 244 6.70 -16.55 -8.73
CA ARG A 244 7.67 -17.24 -9.57
C ARG A 244 7.32 -18.70 -9.84
N ASP A 245 6.64 -19.35 -8.90
CA ASP A 245 6.41 -20.80 -8.98
C ASP A 245 5.23 -21.16 -9.90
N ALA A 246 4.21 -20.30 -9.96
CA ALA A 246 3.04 -20.50 -10.83
C ALA A 246 3.39 -20.43 -12.32
N ASP A 247 4.38 -19.60 -12.69
CA ASP A 247 4.84 -19.44 -14.08
C ASP A 247 5.77 -20.60 -14.52
N ALA A 248 6.37 -21.33 -13.58
CA ALA A 248 7.26 -22.46 -13.87
C ALA A 248 6.49 -23.74 -14.24
N GLY A 249 5.28 -23.95 -13.69
CA GLY A 249 4.49 -25.15 -13.94
C GLY A 249 3.74 -25.19 -15.28
N THR A 250 3.44 -24.04 -15.88
CA THR A 250 2.60 -23.97 -17.11
C THR A 250 3.38 -24.12 -18.41
N THR A 251 4.71 -24.11 -18.37
CA THR A 251 5.55 -24.26 -19.59
C THR A 251 5.93 -25.71 -19.90
N GLY A 252 5.59 -26.67 -19.04
CA GLY A 252 5.96 -28.08 -19.19
C GLY A 252 5.00 -28.96 -20.02
N ASP A 253 3.76 -28.54 -20.25
CA ASP A 253 2.71 -29.46 -20.75
C ASP A 253 2.21 -29.15 -22.18
N ALA A 254 2.75 -28.13 -22.84
CA ALA A 254 2.38 -27.79 -24.22
C ALA A 254 3.13 -28.62 -25.29
N GLY A 255 3.85 -29.68 -24.90
CA GLY A 255 4.89 -30.32 -25.71
C GLY A 255 4.70 -31.79 -26.08
N VAL A 256 3.54 -32.41 -25.83
CA VAL A 256 3.26 -33.77 -26.33
C VAL A 256 2.07 -33.75 -27.27
N VAL A 257 2.26 -33.09 -28.42
CA VAL A 257 1.45 -33.38 -29.61
C VAL A 257 2.01 -34.69 -30.17
N LYS A 258 1.36 -35.82 -29.85
CA LYS A 258 1.63 -37.10 -30.50
C LYS A 258 1.40 -36.93 -32.01
N ARG A 259 2.44 -37.19 -32.80
CA ARG A 259 2.33 -37.42 -34.25
C ARG A 259 1.79 -38.81 -34.52
#